data_AF-A0AA34TPD9-F1
#
_entry.id   AF-A0AA34TPD9-F1
#
_cell.length_a   1.000
_cell.length_b   1.000
_cell.length_c   1.000
_cell.angle_alpha   90.00
_cell.angle_beta   90.00
_cell.angle_gamma   90.00
#
_symmetry.space_group_name_H-M   'P 1'
#
loop_
_entity.id
_entity.type
_entity.pdbx_description
1 polymer ?
#
loop_
_entity_poly.entity_id
_entity_poly.type
_entity_poly.pdbx_seq_one_letter_code
_entity_poly.pdbx_strand_id
1 'polypeptide(L)'
;MRKIVLNIVLLSVFVASLFLTISSAIDISKEVTVKLHEFDWSGVSGVMDMVMVILTFVLLVGLKQGSKSIEESTRSRNAELLNWAMEEMSALKPAIRLVTDAHKRDPYSQVTSEISVDYLSTWSKEELQAAQAVSVALQRMGYFATHDLVSKKHFLNLWGPLYLSCWYSLEGWVKHKRLQLDEPFDIADGAYSRLYFEKYAMYCEEKLPALLLNNTRKQFGLEPLVQPKAHIKLGIKLKARLTEKVDI
;
A
#
# COMPACT_ATOMS: atom_id res chain seq x y z
N MET A 1 -7.48 19.41 -17.93
CA MET A 1 -8.08 20.75 -17.68
C MET A 1 -9.15 21.16 -18.69
N ARG A 2 -8.88 21.19 -20.01
CA ARG A 2 -9.84 21.69 -21.03
C ARG A 2 -11.23 20.99 -21.04
N LYS A 3 -11.29 19.68 -20.80
CA LYS A 3 -12.56 18.92 -20.70
C LYS A 3 -13.37 19.22 -19.42
N ILE A 4 -12.70 19.56 -18.33
CA ILE A 4 -13.36 19.87 -17.05
C ILE A 4 -14.01 21.26 -17.13
N VAL A 5 -13.29 22.23 -17.71
CA VAL A 5 -13.82 23.58 -17.97
C VAL A 5 -15.02 23.49 -18.93
N LEU A 6 -14.94 22.67 -19.97
CA LEU A 6 -16.05 22.47 -20.92
C LEU A 6 -17.30 21.89 -20.23
N ASN A 7 -17.13 20.92 -19.32
CA ASN A 7 -18.25 20.34 -18.57
C ASN A 7 -18.86 21.33 -17.57
N ILE A 8 -18.04 22.17 -16.93
CA ILE A 8 -18.53 23.22 -16.02
C ILE A 8 -19.31 24.29 -16.80
N VAL A 9 -18.82 24.68 -17.99
CA VAL A 9 -19.51 25.63 -18.88
C VAL A 9 -20.81 25.04 -19.42
N LEU A 10 -20.83 23.75 -19.80
CA LEU A 10 -22.06 23.09 -20.22
C LEU A 10 -23.08 22.99 -19.08
N LEU A 11 -22.63 22.70 -17.86
CA LEU A 11 -23.50 22.66 -16.68
C LEU A 11 -24.04 24.05 -16.34
N SER A 12 -23.23 25.10 -16.41
CA SER A 12 -23.70 26.47 -16.14
C SER A 12 -24.67 26.97 -17.20
N VAL A 13 -24.44 26.65 -18.48
CA VAL A 13 -25.37 26.95 -19.58
C VAL A 13 -26.69 26.19 -19.41
N PHE A 14 -26.63 24.92 -19.00
CA PHE A 14 -27.83 24.14 -18.73
C PHE A 14 -28.64 24.69 -17.55
N VAL A 15 -27.98 25.04 -16.44
CA VAL A 15 -28.64 25.66 -15.27
C VAL A 15 -29.23 27.03 -15.63
N ALA A 16 -28.52 27.84 -16.41
CA ALA A 16 -29.03 29.14 -16.88
C ALA A 16 -30.25 28.97 -17.81
N SER A 17 -30.23 27.99 -18.72
CA SER A 17 -31.37 27.68 -19.59
C SER A 17 -32.57 27.15 -18.81
N LEU A 18 -32.33 26.37 -17.76
CA LEU A 18 -33.37 25.87 -16.87
C LEU A 18 -33.98 27.03 -16.06
N PHE A 19 -33.16 27.95 -15.57
CA PHE A 19 -33.62 29.12 -14.83
C PHE A 19 -34.43 30.06 -15.73
N LEU A 20 -34.01 30.27 -16.97
CA LEU A 20 -34.75 31.08 -17.95
C LEU A 20 -36.10 30.46 -18.33
N THR A 21 -36.17 29.14 -18.48
CA THR A 21 -37.44 28.44 -18.78
C THR A 21 -38.39 28.41 -17.59
N ILE A 22 -37.87 28.32 -16.36
CA ILE A 22 -38.68 28.46 -15.14
C ILE A 22 -39.17 29.91 -14.98
N SER A 23 -38.32 30.92 -15.18
CA SER A 23 -38.72 32.33 -15.14
C SER A 23 -39.76 32.68 -16.20
N SER A 24 -39.62 32.17 -17.43
CA SER A 24 -40.64 32.40 -18.46
C SER A 24 -41.96 31.71 -18.15
N ALA A 25 -41.94 30.52 -17.55
CA ALA A 25 -43.15 29.86 -17.05
C ALA A 25 -43.82 30.63 -15.90
N ILE A 26 -43.03 31.29 -15.04
CA ILE A 26 -43.54 32.14 -13.95
C ILE A 26 -44.15 33.44 -14.48
N ASP A 27 -43.54 34.08 -15.48
CA ASP A 27 -44.09 35.31 -16.10
C ASP A 27 -45.37 35.03 -16.91
N ILE A 28 -45.49 33.87 -17.57
CA ILE A 28 -46.76 33.42 -18.17
C ILE A 28 -47.87 33.32 -17.10
N SER A 29 -47.54 32.95 -15.86
CA SER A 29 -48.53 32.89 -14.78
C SER A 29 -49.00 34.26 -14.28
N LYS A 30 -48.23 35.34 -14.50
CA LYS A 30 -48.61 36.70 -14.07
C LYS A 30 -49.65 37.36 -14.99
N GLU A 31 -49.70 36.99 -16.27
CA GLU A 31 -50.77 37.46 -17.18
C GLU A 31 -52.09 36.70 -16.97
N VAL A 32 -52.07 35.52 -16.35
CA VAL A 32 -53.27 34.72 -16.02
C VAL A 32 -53.79 35.08 -14.63
N THR A 33 -54.27 36.31 -14.47
CA THR A 33 -55.03 36.74 -13.28
C THR A 33 -56.53 36.52 -13.48
N VAL A 34 -56.95 35.31 -13.86
CA VAL A 34 -58.37 34.93 -13.86
C VAL A 34 -58.52 33.46 -13.43
N LYS A 35 -59.11 33.25 -12.24
CA LYS A 35 -59.54 31.99 -11.59
C LYS A 35 -58.48 31.15 -10.86
N LEU A 36 -58.18 31.56 -9.64
CA LEU A 36 -57.40 30.84 -8.62
C LEU A 36 -58.15 29.65 -7.94
N HIS A 37 -59.11 28.96 -8.60
CA HIS A 37 -59.77 27.78 -8.01
C HIS A 37 -59.46 26.44 -8.69
N GLU A 38 -58.71 26.43 -9.79
CA GLU A 38 -58.20 25.20 -10.43
C GLU A 38 -56.69 25.27 -10.62
N PHE A 39 -55.96 25.79 -9.63
CA PHE A 39 -54.50 25.75 -9.68
C PHE A 39 -54.06 24.30 -9.44
N ASP A 40 -53.65 23.63 -10.52
CA ASP A 40 -53.37 22.20 -10.56
C ASP A 40 -52.05 21.88 -9.84
N TRP A 41 -52.13 21.62 -8.54
CA TRP A 41 -51.02 21.24 -7.67
C TRP A 41 -50.32 19.94 -8.13
N SER A 42 -50.99 19.12 -8.95
CA SER A 42 -50.39 17.91 -9.54
C SER A 42 -49.32 18.22 -10.59
N GLY A 43 -49.44 19.34 -11.31
CA GLY A 43 -48.42 19.83 -12.24
C GLY A 43 -47.15 20.29 -11.52
N VAL A 44 -47.30 20.93 -10.35
CA VAL A 44 -46.17 21.36 -9.50
C VAL A 44 -45.44 20.16 -8.89
N SER A 45 -46.16 19.10 -8.48
CA SER A 45 -45.51 17.89 -7.97
C SER A 45 -44.71 17.16 -9.06
N GLY A 46 -45.24 17.07 -10.29
CA GLY A 46 -44.52 16.46 -11.41
C GLY A 46 -43.24 17.21 -11.80
N VAL A 47 -43.26 18.55 -11.74
CA VAL A 47 -42.05 19.38 -11.95
C VAL A 47 -41.02 19.15 -10.83
N MET A 48 -41.46 19.06 -9.58
CA MET A 48 -40.55 18.78 -8.46
C MET A 48 -39.94 17.38 -8.51
N ASP A 49 -40.70 16.37 -8.93
CA ASP A 49 -40.17 15.01 -9.16
C ASP A 49 -39.13 15.00 -10.28
N MET A 50 -39.39 15.73 -11.38
CA MET A 50 -38.42 15.86 -12.47
C MET A 50 -37.14 16.57 -12.00
N VAL A 51 -37.25 17.62 -11.18
CA VAL A 51 -36.11 18.30 -10.57
C VAL A 51 -35.35 17.37 -9.63
N MET A 52 -36.05 16.57 -8.82
CA MET A 52 -35.44 15.60 -7.91
C MET A 52 -34.66 14.52 -8.67
N VAL A 53 -35.17 14.04 -9.81
CA VAL A 53 -34.47 13.10 -10.69
C VAL A 53 -33.21 13.73 -11.26
N ILE A 54 -33.27 14.97 -11.76
CA ILE A 54 -32.10 15.69 -12.28
C ILE A 54 -31.05 15.88 -11.17
N LEU A 55 -31.48 16.27 -9.98
CA LEU A 55 -30.60 16.47 -8.83
C LEU A 55 -29.92 15.16 -8.40
N THR A 56 -30.67 14.06 -8.38
CA THR A 56 -30.15 12.72 -8.11
C THR A 56 -29.11 12.31 -9.16
N PHE A 57 -29.37 12.59 -10.44
CA PHE A 57 -28.42 12.31 -11.52
C PHE A 57 -27.12 13.12 -11.35
N VAL A 58 -27.22 14.41 -11.02
CA VAL A 58 -26.05 15.26 -10.74
C VAL A 58 -25.26 14.73 -9.54
N LEU A 59 -25.93 14.29 -8.48
CA LEU A 59 -25.27 13.68 -7.31
C LEU A 59 -24.53 12.38 -7.70
N LEU A 60 -25.13 11.51 -8.50
CA LEU A 60 -24.48 10.28 -8.98
C LEU A 60 -23.23 10.59 -9.82
N VAL A 61 -23.29 11.60 -10.68
CA VAL A 61 -22.12 12.07 -11.45
C VAL A 61 -21.05 12.61 -10.52
N GLY A 62 -21.43 13.41 -9.51
CA GLY A 62 -20.52 13.94 -8.49
C GLY A 62 -19.82 12.83 -7.70
N LEU A 63 -20.56 11.82 -7.23
CA LEU A 63 -19.99 10.66 -6.54
C LEU A 63 -19.03 9.86 -7.43
N LYS A 64 -19.39 9.65 -8.71
CA LYS A 64 -18.52 8.98 -9.67
C LYS A 64 -17.24 9.77 -9.94
N GLN A 65 -17.33 11.09 -10.03
CA GLN A 65 -16.17 11.96 -10.21
C GLN A 65 -15.29 12.00 -8.96
N GLY A 66 -15.89 12.10 -7.77
CA GLY A 66 -15.19 12.03 -6.49
C GLY A 66 -14.44 10.71 -6.32
N SER A 67 -15.10 9.58 -6.61
CA SER A 67 -14.47 8.26 -6.57
C SER A 67 -13.27 8.17 -7.51
N LYS A 68 -13.39 8.63 -8.76
CA LYS A 68 -12.25 8.65 -9.70
C LYS A 68 -11.11 9.54 -9.23
N SER A 69 -11.43 10.72 -8.69
CA SER A 69 -10.42 11.63 -8.16
C SER A 69 -9.66 11.03 -6.98
N ILE A 70 -10.34 10.31 -6.09
CA ILE A 70 -9.71 9.61 -4.96
C ILE A 70 -8.83 8.46 -5.46
N GLU A 71 -9.30 7.70 -6.47
CA GLU A 71 -8.51 6.62 -7.06
C GLU A 71 -7.22 7.14 -7.71
N GLU A 72 -7.32 8.22 -8.50
CA GLU A 72 -6.16 8.86 -9.14
C GLU A 72 -5.20 9.45 -8.10
N SER A 73 -5.71 10.12 -7.06
CA SER A 73 -4.90 10.64 -5.96
C SER A 73 -4.17 9.53 -5.21
N THR A 74 -4.87 8.43 -4.89
CA THR A 74 -4.28 7.27 -4.22
C THR A 74 -3.20 6.62 -5.10
N ARG A 75 -3.45 6.48 -6.40
CA ARG A 75 -2.47 5.93 -7.35
C ARG A 75 -1.22 6.81 -7.42
N SER A 76 -1.38 8.14 -7.49
CA SER A 76 -0.27 9.09 -7.51
C SER A 76 0.56 9.01 -6.24
N ARG A 77 -0.09 9.03 -5.06
CA ARG A 77 0.58 8.90 -3.76
C ARG A 77 1.37 7.60 -3.65
N ASN A 78 0.78 6.48 -4.06
CA ASN A 78 1.44 5.18 -4.00
C ASN A 78 2.66 5.12 -4.93
N ALA A 79 2.62 5.77 -6.09
CA ALA A 79 3.75 5.87 -7.00
C ALA A 79 4.89 6.71 -6.40
N GLU A 80 4.57 7.83 -5.76
CA GLU A 80 5.55 8.66 -5.05
C GLU A 80 6.22 7.91 -3.90
N LEU A 81 5.44 7.21 -3.07
CA LEU A 81 5.98 6.37 -1.99
C LEU A 81 6.86 5.23 -2.52
N LEU A 82 6.51 4.65 -3.67
CA LEU A 82 7.33 3.61 -4.30
C LEU A 82 8.65 4.19 -4.82
N ASN A 83 8.63 5.36 -5.46
CA ASN A 83 9.84 6.03 -5.92
C ASN A 83 10.76 6.37 -4.74
N TRP A 84 10.21 6.93 -3.67
CA TRP A 84 10.95 7.17 -2.43
C TRP A 84 11.58 5.88 -1.90
N ALA A 85 10.83 4.77 -1.86
CA ALA A 85 11.35 3.49 -1.37
C ALA A 85 12.46 2.93 -2.27
N MET A 86 12.37 3.12 -3.59
CA MET A 86 13.42 2.75 -4.55
C MET A 86 14.69 3.56 -4.34
N GLU A 87 14.58 4.87 -4.11
CA GLU A 87 15.69 5.77 -3.82
C GLU A 87 16.36 5.40 -2.48
N GLU A 88 15.57 5.26 -1.42
CA GLU A 88 16.04 4.88 -0.08
C GLU A 88 16.79 3.53 -0.15
N MET A 89 16.22 2.53 -0.81
CA MET A 89 16.86 1.23 -0.96
C MET A 89 18.15 1.30 -1.78
N SER A 90 18.22 2.17 -2.79
CA SER A 90 19.44 2.34 -3.59
C SER A 90 20.55 3.00 -2.76
N ALA A 91 20.20 4.01 -1.96
CA ALA A 91 21.13 4.68 -1.05
C ALA A 91 21.62 3.74 0.08
N LEU A 92 20.79 2.78 0.49
CA LEU A 92 21.08 1.87 1.59
C LEU A 92 21.96 0.67 1.19
N LYS A 93 22.07 0.35 -0.11
CA LYS A 93 22.89 -0.77 -0.63
C LYS A 93 24.30 -0.89 -0.01
N PRO A 94 25.13 0.17 0.07
CA PRO A 94 26.46 0.07 0.69
C PRO A 94 26.39 -0.30 2.17
N ALA A 95 25.45 0.28 2.93
CA ALA A 95 25.28 -0.02 4.34
C ALA A 95 24.78 -1.46 4.56
N ILE A 96 23.87 -1.94 3.70
CA ILE A 96 23.42 -3.34 3.73
C ILE A 96 24.60 -4.28 3.52
N ARG A 97 25.44 -4.03 2.51
CA ARG A 97 26.62 -4.87 2.24
C ARG A 97 27.53 -4.96 3.45
N LEU A 98 27.84 -3.81 4.04
CA LEU A 98 28.70 -3.71 5.20
C LEU A 98 28.15 -4.50 6.40
N VAL A 99 26.85 -4.42 6.66
CA VAL A 99 26.17 -5.21 7.71
C VAL A 99 26.16 -6.71 7.37
N THR A 100 25.84 -7.09 6.14
CA THR A 100 25.77 -8.51 5.74
C THR A 100 27.15 -9.16 5.73
N ASP A 101 28.20 -8.43 5.35
CA ASP A 101 29.57 -8.93 5.34
C ASP A 101 30.12 -9.03 6.77
N ALA A 102 29.79 -8.07 7.65
CA ALA A 102 30.09 -8.16 9.08
C ALA A 102 29.44 -9.40 9.70
N HIS A 103 28.16 -9.65 9.42
CA HIS A 103 27.46 -10.83 9.93
C HIS A 103 28.05 -12.16 9.42
N LYS A 104 28.48 -12.21 8.15
CA LYS A 104 29.13 -13.41 7.59
C LYS A 104 30.50 -13.67 8.19
N ARG A 105 31.24 -12.61 8.54
CA ARG A 105 32.52 -12.72 9.23
C ARG A 105 32.30 -13.23 10.65
N ASP A 106 31.53 -12.48 11.44
CA ASP A 106 31.16 -12.80 12.81
C ASP A 106 29.71 -12.33 13.07
N PRO A 107 28.77 -13.26 13.31
CA PRO A 107 27.40 -12.91 13.67
C PRO A 107 27.36 -12.02 14.91
N TYR A 108 26.43 -11.06 14.94
CA TYR A 108 26.29 -10.13 16.08
C TYR A 108 26.02 -10.86 17.40
N SER A 109 25.25 -11.94 17.36
CA SER A 109 25.14 -12.91 18.45
C SER A 109 24.83 -14.26 17.83
N GLN A 110 25.44 -15.33 18.34
CA GLN A 110 25.14 -16.70 17.92
C GLN A 110 23.81 -17.20 18.51
N VAL A 111 23.45 -16.69 19.69
CA VAL A 111 22.23 -17.07 20.42
C VAL A 111 21.50 -15.80 20.85
N THR A 112 20.38 -15.52 20.22
CA THR A 112 19.57 -14.31 20.47
C THR A 112 18.98 -14.25 21.88
N SER A 113 18.84 -15.38 22.56
CA SER A 113 18.30 -15.48 23.92
C SER A 113 19.31 -15.26 25.05
N GLU A 114 20.61 -15.21 24.76
CA GLU A 114 21.68 -15.06 25.77
C GLU A 114 22.31 -13.65 25.77
N ILE A 115 21.72 -12.72 25.03
CA ILE A 115 22.25 -11.36 24.93
C ILE A 115 22.03 -10.65 26.27
N SER A 116 23.12 -10.25 26.93
CA SER A 116 23.11 -9.39 28.11
C SER A 116 23.18 -7.91 27.73
N VAL A 117 22.79 -7.00 28.63
CA VAL A 117 22.88 -5.55 28.41
C VAL A 117 24.32 -5.07 28.13
N ASP A 118 25.30 -5.71 28.76
CA ASP A 118 26.73 -5.37 28.62
C ASP A 118 27.42 -6.14 27.47
N TYR A 119 26.66 -6.63 26.50
CA TYR A 119 27.22 -7.42 25.41
C TYR A 119 28.21 -6.59 24.57
N LEU A 120 29.47 -7.06 24.53
CA LEU A 120 30.53 -6.49 23.71
C LEU A 120 30.53 -7.13 22.33
N SER A 121 30.08 -6.40 21.33
CA SER A 121 30.10 -6.86 19.94
C SER A 121 31.50 -6.82 19.33
N THR A 122 31.82 -7.79 18.48
CA THR A 122 33.02 -7.79 17.62
C THR A 122 32.93 -6.79 16.45
N TRP A 123 31.75 -6.21 16.24
CA TRP A 123 31.48 -5.28 15.15
C TRP A 123 32.16 -3.93 15.35
N SER A 124 32.65 -3.36 14.25
CA SER A 124 33.27 -2.04 14.25
C SER A 124 32.24 -0.92 14.45
N LYS A 125 32.70 0.29 14.80
CA LYS A 125 31.82 1.45 14.96
C LYS A 125 31.06 1.78 13.66
N GLU A 126 31.69 1.62 12.51
CA GLU A 126 31.07 1.84 11.20
C GLU A 126 29.99 0.79 10.91
N GLU A 127 30.22 -0.46 11.30
CA GLU A 127 29.24 -1.56 11.19
C GLU A 127 28.01 -1.32 12.07
N LEU A 128 28.21 -0.83 13.30
CA LEU A 128 27.12 -0.45 14.20
C LEU A 128 26.32 0.75 13.68
N GLN A 129 26.98 1.73 13.07
CA GLN A 129 26.29 2.87 12.44
C GLN A 129 25.48 2.43 11.21
N ALA A 130 26.04 1.56 10.39
CA ALA A 130 25.32 0.98 9.26
C ALA A 130 24.12 0.14 9.73
N ALA A 131 24.26 -0.64 10.80
CA ALA A 131 23.18 -1.40 11.41
C ALA A 131 22.02 -0.49 11.87
N GLN A 132 22.36 0.63 12.52
CA GLN A 132 21.38 1.64 12.89
C GLN A 132 20.67 2.22 11.65
N ALA A 133 21.41 2.64 10.64
CA ALA A 133 20.84 3.24 9.42
C ALA A 133 19.91 2.26 8.68
N VAL A 134 20.37 1.01 8.48
CA VAL A 134 19.61 -0.05 7.83
C VAL A 134 18.35 -0.38 8.61
N SER A 135 18.45 -0.56 9.93
CA SER A 135 17.28 -0.88 10.75
C SER A 135 16.23 0.25 10.76
N VAL A 136 16.63 1.53 10.76
CA VAL A 136 15.71 2.68 10.68
C VAL A 136 15.02 2.74 9.31
N ALA A 137 15.77 2.57 8.23
CA ALA A 137 15.21 2.59 6.87
C ALA A 137 14.22 1.44 6.65
N LEU A 138 14.60 0.21 7.03
CA LEU A 138 13.74 -0.95 6.89
C LEU A 138 12.52 -0.92 7.82
N GLN A 139 12.62 -0.32 9.01
CA GLN A 139 11.46 -0.04 9.87
C GLN A 139 10.43 0.84 9.16
N ARG A 140 10.88 1.92 8.50
CA ARG A 140 10.00 2.85 7.76
C ARG A 140 9.34 2.17 6.57
N MET A 141 10.10 1.37 5.82
CA MET A 141 9.55 0.56 4.74
C MET A 141 8.56 -0.50 5.23
N GLY A 142 8.87 -1.16 6.34
CA GLY A 142 7.98 -2.13 6.98
C GLY A 142 6.69 -1.47 7.45
N TYR A 143 6.75 -0.24 7.94
CA TYR A 143 5.57 0.55 8.32
C TYR A 143 4.68 0.84 7.10
N PHE A 144 5.27 1.28 5.98
CA PHE A 144 4.53 1.55 4.73
C PHE A 144 3.85 0.31 4.17
N ALA A 145 4.55 -0.82 4.20
CA ALA A 145 3.97 -2.08 3.79
C ALA A 145 2.86 -2.51 4.76
N THR A 146 3.09 -2.45 6.08
CA THR A 146 2.12 -2.92 7.09
C THR A 146 0.79 -2.18 7.06
N HIS A 147 0.83 -0.85 6.82
CA HIS A 147 -0.35 0.02 6.78
C HIS A 147 -1.00 0.15 5.39
N ASP A 148 -0.62 -0.72 4.44
CA ASP A 148 -1.18 -0.74 3.08
C ASP A 148 -1.05 0.60 2.34
N LEU A 149 -0.06 1.42 2.73
CA LEU A 149 0.33 2.63 2.01
C LEU A 149 0.96 2.28 0.66
N VAL A 150 1.63 1.11 0.61
CA VAL A 150 2.02 0.45 -0.64
C VAL A 150 1.63 -1.01 -0.56
N SER A 151 1.37 -1.64 -1.71
CA SER A 151 1.00 -3.06 -1.78
C SER A 151 2.09 -3.94 -1.16
N LYS A 152 1.75 -4.64 -0.06
CA LYS A 152 2.60 -5.63 0.62
C LYS A 152 3.19 -6.66 -0.36
N LYS A 153 2.36 -7.15 -1.29
CA LYS A 153 2.78 -8.11 -2.31
C LYS A 153 3.79 -7.52 -3.29
N HIS A 154 3.64 -6.24 -3.65
CA HIS A 154 4.58 -5.58 -4.56
C HIS A 154 5.95 -5.39 -3.90
N PHE A 155 5.96 -4.90 -2.65
CA PHE A 155 7.19 -4.81 -1.85
C PHE A 155 7.87 -6.18 -1.66
N LEU A 156 7.09 -7.23 -1.37
CA LEU A 156 7.59 -8.61 -1.22
C LEU A 156 8.33 -9.08 -2.47
N ASN A 157 7.77 -8.82 -3.65
CA ASN A 157 8.36 -9.25 -4.92
C ASN A 157 9.64 -8.46 -5.26
N LEU A 158 9.72 -7.19 -4.86
CA LEU A 158 10.88 -6.34 -5.14
C LEU A 158 12.05 -6.60 -4.18
N TRP A 159 11.74 -6.70 -2.88
CA TRP A 159 12.77 -6.67 -1.83
C TRP A 159 12.69 -7.81 -0.83
N GLY A 160 11.71 -8.73 -0.92
CA GLY A 160 11.49 -9.77 0.08
C GLY A 160 12.76 -10.53 0.50
N PRO A 161 13.54 -11.10 -0.43
CA PRO A 161 14.78 -11.81 -0.09
C PRO A 161 15.82 -10.91 0.58
N LEU A 162 16.00 -9.68 0.08
CA LEU A 162 16.94 -8.71 0.62
C LEU A 162 16.53 -8.26 2.03
N TYR A 163 15.23 -8.04 2.24
CA TYR A 163 14.65 -7.66 3.52
C TYR A 163 14.90 -8.74 4.57
N LEU A 164 14.69 -10.01 4.21
CA LEU A 164 15.03 -11.14 5.07
C LEU A 164 16.52 -11.25 5.35
N SER A 165 17.38 -11.09 4.34
CA SER A 165 18.83 -11.08 4.55
C SER A 165 19.25 -10.02 5.57
N CYS A 166 18.66 -8.82 5.49
CA CYS A 166 18.92 -7.76 6.46
C CYS A 166 18.38 -8.11 7.84
N TRP A 167 17.18 -8.69 7.94
CA TRP A 167 16.59 -9.13 9.21
C TRP A 167 17.47 -10.17 9.89
N TYR A 168 17.83 -11.26 9.21
CA TYR A 168 18.69 -12.30 9.79
C TYR A 168 20.06 -11.76 10.20
N SER A 169 20.59 -10.79 9.45
CA SER A 169 21.86 -10.14 9.80
C SER A 169 21.78 -9.30 11.08
N LEU A 170 20.62 -8.65 11.30
CA LEU A 170 20.42 -7.62 12.32
C LEU A 170 19.61 -8.08 13.53
N GLU A 171 18.99 -9.25 13.51
CA GLU A 171 18.09 -9.72 14.57
C GLU A 171 18.74 -9.61 15.96
N GLY A 172 19.96 -10.15 16.11
CA GLY A 172 20.71 -10.06 17.36
C GLY A 172 20.98 -8.62 17.81
N TRP A 173 21.31 -7.73 16.87
CA TRP A 173 21.53 -6.32 17.17
C TRP A 173 20.24 -5.60 17.58
N VAL A 174 19.11 -5.91 16.93
CA VAL A 174 17.80 -5.35 17.29
C VAL A 174 17.38 -5.80 18.69
N LYS A 175 17.55 -7.10 18.99
CA LYS A 175 17.26 -7.67 20.31
C LYS A 175 18.14 -7.07 21.40
N HIS A 176 19.43 -6.89 21.14
CA HIS A 176 20.31 -6.16 22.06
C HIS A 176 19.84 -4.71 22.29
N LYS A 177 19.41 -4.01 21.23
CA LYS A 177 18.87 -2.66 21.36
C LYS A 177 17.58 -2.59 22.18
N ARG A 178 16.72 -3.61 22.12
CA ARG A 178 15.52 -3.71 22.96
C ARG A 178 15.89 -3.85 24.43
N LEU A 179 16.84 -4.72 24.76
CA LEU A 179 17.35 -4.84 26.13
C LEU A 179 17.94 -3.53 26.68
N GLN A 180 18.71 -2.80 25.85
CA GLN A 180 19.26 -1.49 26.24
C GLN A 180 18.17 -0.44 26.52
N LEU A 181 16.96 -0.63 25.99
CA LEU A 181 15.80 0.23 26.17
C LEU A 181 14.82 -0.28 27.24
N ASP A 182 15.17 -1.35 27.96
CA ASP A 182 14.27 -2.03 28.91
C ASP A 182 12.98 -2.55 28.24
N GLU A 183 13.09 -2.96 26.96
CA GLU A 183 12.00 -3.57 26.20
C GLU A 183 12.14 -5.11 26.14
N PRO A 184 11.02 -5.85 26.03
CA PRO A 184 11.03 -7.29 25.78
C PRO A 184 11.78 -7.68 24.50
N PHE A 185 12.19 -8.95 24.41
CA PHE A 185 12.90 -9.46 23.24
C PHE A 185 12.05 -9.54 21.99
N ASP A 186 10.81 -10.02 22.12
CA ASP A 186 9.93 -10.33 21.00
C ASP A 186 8.71 -9.39 20.99
N ILE A 187 8.14 -9.19 19.80
CA ILE A 187 6.94 -8.35 19.64
C ILE A 187 5.75 -8.91 20.42
N ALA A 188 5.65 -10.25 20.52
CA ALA A 188 4.56 -10.91 21.23
C ALA A 188 4.46 -10.45 22.69
N ASP A 189 5.60 -10.13 23.30
CA ASP A 189 5.70 -9.69 24.69
C ASP A 189 5.58 -8.17 24.85
N GLY A 190 5.42 -7.42 23.75
CA GLY A 190 5.20 -5.97 23.75
C GLY A 190 6.38 -5.12 23.30
N ALA A 191 7.41 -5.70 22.67
CA ALA A 191 8.54 -4.93 22.13
C ALA A 191 8.10 -3.90 21.06
N TYR A 192 8.59 -2.67 21.17
CA TYR A 192 8.21 -1.56 20.28
C TYR A 192 9.32 -1.19 19.29
N SER A 193 10.56 -1.21 19.75
CA SER A 193 11.73 -0.91 18.93
C SER A 193 11.79 -1.87 17.75
N ARG A 194 11.87 -1.28 16.55
CA ARG A 194 11.92 -2.02 15.28
C ARG A 194 10.74 -2.99 15.04
N LEU A 195 9.58 -2.70 15.64
CA LEU A 195 8.33 -3.45 15.49
C LEU A 195 7.96 -3.77 14.03
N TYR A 196 7.96 -2.76 13.17
CA TYR A 196 7.54 -2.92 11.77
C TYR A 196 8.59 -3.62 10.91
N PHE A 197 9.86 -3.53 11.31
CA PHE A 197 10.94 -4.27 10.68
C PHE A 197 10.73 -5.77 10.85
N GLU A 198 10.51 -6.21 12.09
CA GLU A 198 10.27 -7.63 12.39
C GLU A 198 8.90 -8.10 11.87
N LYS A 199 7.81 -7.33 12.03
CA LYS A 199 6.49 -7.70 11.47
C LYS A 199 6.55 -7.94 9.97
N TYR A 200 7.25 -7.09 9.24
CA TYR A 200 7.37 -7.26 7.80
C TYR A 200 8.33 -8.40 7.43
N ALA A 201 9.35 -8.67 8.22
CA ALA A 201 10.20 -9.85 8.06
C ALA A 201 9.40 -11.15 8.24
N MET A 202 8.59 -11.26 9.28
CA MET A 202 7.68 -12.40 9.51
C MET A 202 6.72 -12.59 8.32
N TYR A 203 6.14 -11.50 7.80
CA TYR A 203 5.32 -11.54 6.59
C TYR A 203 6.10 -12.05 5.37
N CYS A 204 7.37 -11.65 5.23
CA CYS A 204 8.22 -12.14 4.15
C CYS A 204 8.50 -13.65 4.29
N GLU A 205 8.78 -14.15 5.49
CA GLU A 205 8.96 -15.60 5.73
C GLU A 205 7.70 -16.41 5.40
N GLU A 206 6.52 -15.87 5.74
CA GLU A 206 5.24 -16.54 5.49
C GLU A 206 4.86 -16.57 4.00
N LYS A 207 5.11 -15.47 3.27
CA LYS A 207 4.58 -15.28 1.91
C LYS A 207 5.60 -15.47 0.79
N LEU A 208 6.91 -15.48 1.06
CA LEU A 208 7.90 -15.75 0.02
C LEU A 208 7.76 -17.18 -0.53
N PRO A 209 7.97 -17.37 -1.83
CA PRO A 209 8.07 -18.71 -2.40
C PRO A 209 9.14 -19.54 -1.68
N ALA A 210 8.82 -20.78 -1.31
CA ALA A 210 9.68 -21.66 -0.54
C ALA A 210 11.12 -21.79 -1.09
N LEU A 211 11.29 -21.79 -2.42
CA LEU A 211 12.61 -21.81 -3.05
C LEU A 211 13.44 -20.58 -2.67
N LEU A 212 12.87 -19.38 -2.76
CA LEU A 212 13.56 -18.13 -2.45
C LEU A 212 13.83 -18.03 -0.95
N LEU A 213 12.84 -18.37 -0.12
CA LEU A 213 12.98 -18.39 1.33
C LEU A 213 14.12 -19.31 1.78
N ASN A 214 14.12 -20.56 1.32
CA ASN A 214 15.11 -21.54 1.73
C ASN A 214 16.51 -21.21 1.20
N ASN A 215 16.61 -20.63 0.00
CA ASN A 215 17.88 -20.12 -0.50
C ASN A 215 18.41 -18.98 0.38
N THR A 216 17.56 -18.03 0.78
CA THR A 216 17.97 -16.95 1.69
C THR A 216 18.38 -17.51 3.05
N ARG A 217 17.58 -18.40 3.66
CA ARG A 217 17.90 -19.01 4.97
C ARG A 217 19.21 -19.77 4.96
N LYS A 218 19.47 -20.54 3.90
CA LYS A 218 20.72 -21.29 3.71
C LYS A 218 21.96 -20.38 3.67
N GLN A 219 21.84 -19.16 3.13
CA GLN A 219 22.96 -18.20 3.12
C GLN A 219 23.40 -17.78 4.53
N PHE A 220 22.52 -17.91 5.51
CA PHE A 220 22.75 -17.55 6.92
C PHE A 220 22.88 -18.78 7.82
N GLY A 221 23.03 -19.98 7.24
CA GLY A 221 23.14 -21.22 8.02
C GLY A 221 21.87 -21.64 8.77
N LEU A 222 20.72 -21.03 8.45
CA LEU A 222 19.45 -21.33 9.08
C LEU A 222 18.79 -22.56 8.46
N GLU A 223 18.09 -23.35 9.27
CA GLU A 223 17.35 -24.51 8.80
C GLU A 223 16.24 -24.11 7.81
N PRO A 224 16.02 -24.88 6.73
CA PRO A 224 14.98 -24.60 5.75
C PRO A 224 13.60 -24.75 6.39
N LEU A 225 12.69 -23.84 6.05
CA LEU A 225 11.29 -23.93 6.48
C LEU A 225 10.53 -24.80 5.49
N VAL A 226 9.92 -25.87 5.99
CA VAL A 226 8.96 -26.66 5.21
C VAL A 226 7.66 -25.87 5.18
N GLN A 227 7.49 -24.99 4.20
CA GLN A 227 6.18 -24.39 3.97
C GLN A 227 5.19 -25.50 3.58
N PRO A 228 3.96 -25.50 4.13
CA PRO A 228 2.92 -26.41 3.66
C PRO A 228 2.77 -26.18 2.16
N LYS A 229 2.88 -27.26 1.36
CA LYS A 229 2.76 -27.19 -0.09
C LYS A 229 1.49 -26.42 -0.41
N ALA A 230 1.61 -25.18 -0.87
CA ALA A 230 0.51 -24.51 -1.54
C ALA A 230 0.09 -25.46 -2.64
N HIS A 231 -1.15 -25.95 -2.60
CA HIS A 231 -1.71 -26.73 -3.70
C HIS A 231 -1.62 -25.85 -4.94
N ILE A 232 -0.56 -26.03 -5.73
CA ILE A 232 -0.43 -25.45 -7.05
C ILE A 232 -1.55 -26.16 -7.82
N LYS A 233 -2.72 -25.52 -7.93
CA LYS A 233 -3.64 -25.81 -9.03
C LYS A 233 -2.90 -25.40 -10.29
N LEU A 234 -2.04 -26.29 -10.76
CA LEU A 234 -1.47 -26.33 -12.10
C LEU A 234 -2.61 -26.77 -13.04
N GLY A 235 -3.69 -26.01 -13.01
CA GLY A 235 -4.91 -26.23 -13.76
C GLY A 235 -4.86 -25.41 -15.04
N ILE A 236 -4.72 -26.12 -16.15
CA ILE A 236 -5.30 -25.78 -17.47
C ILE A 236 -4.43 -24.96 -18.46
N LYS A 237 -3.40 -24.18 -18.07
CA LYS A 237 -2.64 -23.41 -19.10
C LYS A 237 -1.47 -24.11 -19.79
N LEU A 238 -0.90 -25.19 -19.25
CA LEU A 238 0.24 -25.86 -19.89
C LEU A 238 -0.16 -26.88 -20.98
N LYS A 239 -1.38 -27.44 -20.91
CA LYS A 239 -1.86 -28.41 -21.91
C LYS A 239 -2.21 -27.76 -23.25
N ALA A 240 -2.59 -26.49 -23.26
CA ALA A 240 -2.93 -25.76 -24.49
C ALA A 240 -1.71 -25.43 -25.37
N ARG A 241 -0.49 -25.37 -24.82
CA ARG A 241 0.73 -25.10 -25.60
C ARG A 241 1.42 -26.35 -26.15
N LEU A 242 1.05 -27.54 -25.69
CA LEU A 242 1.64 -28.81 -26.13
C LEU A 242 0.79 -29.53 -27.19
N THR A 243 -0.44 -29.09 -27.43
CA THR A 243 -1.32 -29.63 -28.48
C THR A 243 -1.26 -28.85 -29.80
N GLU A 244 -0.48 -27.78 -29.91
CA GLU A 244 -0.39 -26.95 -31.14
C GLU A 244 0.84 -27.26 -32.01
N LYS A 245 1.58 -28.34 -31.69
CA LYS A 245 2.64 -28.85 -32.55
C LYS A 245 2.65 -30.37 -32.52
N VAL A 246 1.85 -30.99 -33.38
CA VAL A 246 2.23 -32.05 -34.33
C VAL A 246 1.00 -32.25 -35.20
N ASP A 247 1.01 -31.69 -36.40
CA ASP A 247 0.41 -32.32 -37.57
C ASP A 247 1.43 -32.15 -38.71
N ILE A 248 1.78 -33.29 -39.30
CA ILE A 248 2.63 -33.46 -40.48
C ILE A 248 1.79 -33.17 -41.72
#